data_AF-A0A838HGR5-F1
#
_entry.id   AF-A0A838HGR5-F1
#
_cell.length_a   1.000
_cell.length_b   1.000
_cell.length_c   1.000
_cell.angle_alpha   90.00
_cell.angle_beta   90.00
_cell.angle_gamma   90.00
#
_symmetry.space_group_name_H-M   'P 1'
#
loop_
_entity.id
_entity.type
_entity.pdbx_description
1 polymer ?
#
loop_
_entity_poly.entity_id
_entity_poly.type
_entity_poly.pdbx_seq_one_letter_code
_entity_poly.pdbx_strand_id
1 'polypeptide(L)'
;MPYIPAEHRAELDPLIDALSARIAERAERSDGELAAAGLLNYACTRLVLRLVKLRFGRVRYGVVALVTGVLHNVADELYRRVGHPYEDKQIARSGDVDLYAEFAAEIERL
;
A
#
# COMPACT_ATOMS: atom_id res chain seq x y z
N MET A 1 -4.76 9.01 -3.84
CA MET A 1 -6.21 8.77 -3.80
C MET A 1 -6.94 10.01 -4.34
N PRO A 2 -7.62 9.93 -5.49
CA PRO A 2 -8.13 11.12 -6.19
C PRO A 2 -9.20 11.89 -5.40
N TYR A 3 -9.88 11.25 -4.46
CA TYR A 3 -10.98 11.81 -3.68
C TYR A 3 -10.56 12.59 -2.42
N ILE A 4 -9.27 12.64 -2.06
CA ILE A 4 -8.79 13.43 -0.91
C ILE A 4 -8.48 14.86 -1.40
N PRO A 5 -9.09 15.93 -0.87
CA PRO A 5 -8.75 17.31 -1.20
C PRO A 5 -7.26 17.62 -1.12
N ALA A 6 -6.74 18.45 -2.03
CA ALA A 6 -5.31 18.77 -2.09
C ALA A 6 -4.81 19.48 -0.82
N GLU A 7 -5.64 20.33 -0.20
CA GLU A 7 -5.34 21.02 1.06
C GLU A 7 -5.01 20.04 2.21
N HIS A 8 -5.77 18.95 2.34
CA HIS A 8 -5.51 17.94 3.37
C HIS A 8 -4.22 17.16 3.09
N ARG A 9 -3.81 17.04 1.83
CA ARG A 9 -2.54 16.41 1.47
C ARG A 9 -1.37 17.35 1.80
N ALA A 10 -1.49 18.64 1.48
CA ALA A 10 -0.45 19.62 1.73
C ALA A 10 0.00 19.71 3.20
N GLU A 11 -0.91 19.50 4.16
CA GLU A 11 -0.57 19.46 5.59
C GLU A 11 0.13 18.15 6.01
N LEU A 12 -0.17 17.04 5.34
CA LEU A 12 0.32 15.70 5.71
C LEU A 12 1.59 15.30 4.95
N ASP A 13 1.71 15.70 3.69
CA ASP A 13 2.79 15.29 2.78
C ASP A 13 4.18 15.56 3.37
N PRO A 14 4.50 16.74 3.95
CA PRO A 14 5.83 16.97 4.53
C PRO A 14 6.15 16.04 5.71
N LEU A 15 5.13 15.65 6.50
CA LEU A 15 5.30 14.73 7.63
C LEU A 15 5.49 13.30 7.16
N ILE A 16 4.78 12.92 6.09
CA ILE A 16 4.90 11.60 5.45
C ILE A 16 6.29 11.47 4.80
N ASP A 17 6.75 12.50 4.08
CA ASP A 17 8.07 12.55 3.46
C ASP A 17 9.18 12.49 4.50
N ALA A 18 9.04 13.23 5.60
CA ALA A 18 10.01 13.17 6.69
C ALA A 18 10.07 11.77 7.33
N LEU A 19 8.92 11.13 7.56
CA LEU A 19 8.88 9.78 8.14
C LEU A 19 9.46 8.73 7.18
N SER A 20 9.11 8.79 5.89
CA SER A 20 9.60 7.84 4.88
C SER A 20 11.12 7.93 4.71
N ALA A 21 11.67 9.15 4.66
CA ALA A 21 13.12 9.37 4.62
C ALA A 21 13.81 8.76 5.85
N ARG A 22 13.24 8.93 7.05
CA ARG A 22 13.79 8.33 8.27
C ARG A 22 13.72 6.81 8.29
N ILE A 23 12.67 6.22 7.72
CA ILE A 23 12.56 4.76 7.59
C ILE A 23 13.66 4.24 6.65
N ALA A 24 13.83 4.86 5.48
CA ALA A 24 14.86 4.47 4.51
C ALA A 24 16.28 4.57 5.13
N GLU A 25 16.60 5.73 5.73
CA GLU A 25 17.88 5.99 6.40
C GLU A 25 18.18 5.01 7.55
N ARG A 26 17.15 4.45 8.19
CA ARG A 26 17.30 3.44 9.24
C ARG A 26 17.44 2.03 8.67
N ALA A 27 16.71 1.70 7.61
CA ALA A 27 16.80 0.41 6.95
C ALA A 27 18.18 0.17 6.34
N GLU A 28 18.79 1.20 5.74
CA GLU A 28 20.16 1.14 5.21
C GLU A 28 21.21 0.76 6.28
N ARG A 29 20.94 1.09 7.55
CA ARG A 29 21.83 0.78 8.67
C ARG A 29 21.59 -0.61 9.28
N SER A 30 20.63 -1.37 8.78
CA SER A 30 20.21 -2.64 9.37
C SER A 30 19.76 -3.58 8.25
N ASP A 31 20.65 -4.35 7.63
CA ASP A 31 20.33 -5.44 6.67
C ASP A 31 19.30 -5.14 5.54
N GLY A 32 19.17 -3.88 5.08
CA GLY A 32 18.54 -3.55 3.79
C GLY A 32 17.03 -3.74 3.69
N GLU A 33 16.55 -4.40 2.62
CA GLU A 33 15.12 -4.45 2.23
C GLU A 33 14.21 -5.08 3.29
N LEU A 34 14.67 -6.14 3.97
CA LEU A 34 13.89 -6.77 5.05
C LEU A 34 13.64 -5.80 6.21
N ALA A 35 14.62 -4.96 6.53
CA ALA A 35 14.44 -3.95 7.57
C ALA A 35 13.56 -2.79 7.11
N ALA A 36 13.62 -2.39 5.84
CA ALA A 36 12.69 -1.41 5.29
C ALA A 36 11.24 -1.89 5.42
N ALA A 37 10.97 -3.14 5.06
CA ALA A 37 9.66 -3.75 5.21
C ALA A 37 9.21 -3.81 6.69
N GLY A 38 10.09 -4.22 7.60
CA GLY A 38 9.79 -4.28 9.04
C GLY A 38 9.49 -2.90 9.64
N LEU A 39 10.30 -1.89 9.32
CA LEU A 39 10.12 -0.51 9.78
C LEU A 39 8.86 0.13 9.21
N LEU A 40 8.55 -0.10 7.94
CA LEU A 40 7.32 0.36 7.31
C LEU A 40 6.09 -0.28 8.00
N ASN A 41 6.13 -1.59 8.22
CA ASN A 41 5.06 -2.30 8.92
C ASN A 41 4.83 -1.75 10.34
N TYR A 42 5.92 -1.52 11.08
CA TYR A 42 5.85 -0.87 12.40
C TYR A 42 5.25 0.54 12.33
N ALA A 43 5.70 1.36 11.38
CA ALA A 43 5.24 2.75 11.23
C ALA A 43 3.74 2.80 10.92
N CYS A 44 3.28 2.01 9.95
CA CYS A 44 1.86 1.91 9.59
C CYS A 44 1.01 1.42 10.78
N THR A 45 1.44 0.36 11.45
CA THR A 45 0.74 -0.19 12.63
C THR A 45 0.62 0.87 13.73
N ARG A 46 1.73 1.52 14.06
CA ARG A 46 1.76 2.55 15.10
C ARG A 46 0.92 3.77 14.74
N LEU A 47 0.96 4.22 13.47
CA LEU A 47 0.16 5.33 12.97
C LEU A 47 -1.33 5.04 13.14
N VAL A 48 -1.79 3.86 12.69
CA VAL A 48 -3.20 3.45 12.81
C VAL A 48 -3.62 3.37 14.27
N LEU A 49 -2.85 2.70 15.14
CA LEU A 49 -3.20 2.59 16.56
C LEU A 49 -3.24 3.95 17.26
N ARG A 50 -2.33 4.86 16.92
CA ARG A 50 -2.32 6.22 17.48
C ARG A 50 -3.51 7.03 16.99
N LEU A 51 -3.83 6.96 15.69
CA LEU A 51 -5.03 7.57 15.13
C LEU A 51 -6.29 7.05 15.80
N VAL A 52 -6.37 5.73 16.02
CA VAL A 52 -7.52 5.11 16.69
C VAL A 52 -7.72 5.67 18.10
N LYS A 53 -6.64 5.79 18.87
CA LYS A 53 -6.67 6.39 20.21
C LYS A 53 -7.12 7.84 20.17
N LEU A 54 -6.53 8.66 19.29
CA LEU A 54 -6.81 10.10 19.21
C LEU A 54 -8.23 10.38 18.71
N ARG A 55 -8.72 9.62 17.72
CA ARG A 55 -9.98 9.92 17.04
C ARG A 55 -11.21 9.24 17.65
N PHE A 56 -11.05 8.01 18.17
CA PHE A 56 -12.16 7.19 18.65
C PHE A 56 -12.13 6.95 20.17
N GLY A 57 -11.01 7.25 20.85
CA GLY A 57 -10.85 7.15 22.31
C GLY A 57 -10.83 5.72 22.88
N ARG A 58 -11.41 4.74 22.18
CA ARG A 58 -11.43 3.31 22.57
C ARG A 58 -11.47 2.40 21.35
N VAL A 59 -10.90 1.20 21.49
CA VAL A 59 -10.95 0.16 20.46
C VAL A 59 -12.30 -0.57 20.53
N ARG A 60 -12.94 -0.73 19.37
CA ARG A 60 -14.15 -1.54 19.20
C ARG A 60 -14.03 -2.31 17.90
N TYR A 61 -14.75 -3.44 17.79
CA TYR A 61 -14.70 -4.29 16.60
C TYR A 61 -14.94 -3.51 15.29
N GLY A 62 -15.96 -2.64 15.25
CA GLY A 62 -16.22 -1.82 14.06
C GLY A 62 -15.08 -0.87 13.68
N VAL A 63 -14.31 -0.36 14.65
CA VAL A 63 -13.11 0.45 14.37
C VAL A 63 -11.99 -0.43 13.83
N VAL A 64 -11.81 -1.63 14.37
CA VAL A 64 -10.81 -2.60 13.88
C VAL A 64 -11.13 -3.00 12.44
N ALA A 65 -12.38 -3.39 12.15
CA ALA A 65 -12.81 -3.74 10.81
C ALA A 65 -12.61 -2.58 9.82
N LEU A 66 -12.94 -1.35 10.22
CA LEU A 66 -12.76 -0.16 9.40
C LEU A 66 -11.28 0.07 9.04
N VAL A 67 -10.38 0.13 10.03
CA VAL A 67 -8.96 0.46 9.77
C VAL A 67 -8.25 -0.68 9.04
N THR A 68 -8.60 -1.93 9.32
CA THR A 68 -8.08 -3.08 8.57
C THR A 68 -8.56 -3.05 7.13
N GLY A 69 -9.82 -2.68 6.87
CA GLY A 69 -10.32 -2.49 5.50
C GLY A 69 -9.58 -1.38 4.75
N VAL A 70 -9.26 -0.27 5.43
CA VAL A 70 -8.43 0.80 4.84
C VAL A 70 -7.05 0.29 4.44
N LEU A 71 -6.39 -0.53 5.27
CA LEU A 71 -5.08 -1.09 4.95
C LEU A 71 -5.12 -2.06 3.77
N HIS A 72 -6.17 -2.87 3.64
CA HIS A 72 -6.37 -3.71 2.44
C HIS A 72 -6.53 -2.84 1.19
N ASN A 73 -7.38 -1.81 1.25
CA ASN A 73 -7.55 -0.88 0.13
C ASN A 73 -6.23 -0.19 -0.27
N VAL A 74 -5.35 0.12 0.70
CA VAL A 74 -4.01 0.66 0.41
C VAL A 74 -3.16 -0.37 -0.33
N ALA A 75 -3.11 -1.62 0.14
CA ALA A 75 -2.36 -2.69 -0.52
C ALA A 75 -2.85 -2.94 -1.95
N ASP A 76 -4.18 -3.05 -2.13
CA ASP A 76 -4.80 -3.27 -3.44
C ASP A 76 -4.50 -2.11 -4.40
N GLU A 77 -4.55 -0.86 -3.92
CA GLU A 77 -4.27 0.31 -4.75
C GLU A 77 -2.79 0.39 -5.15
N LEU A 78 -1.87 0.01 -4.25
CA LEU A 78 -0.44 -0.09 -4.58
C LEU A 78 -0.23 -1.14 -5.67
N TYR A 79 -0.79 -2.33 -5.52
CA TYR A 79 -0.65 -3.37 -6.52
C TYR A 79 -1.28 -2.97 -7.86
N ARG A 80 -2.50 -2.44 -7.84
CA ARG A 80 -3.22 -2.01 -9.04
C ARG A 80 -2.53 -0.86 -9.78
N ARG A 81 -1.99 0.14 -9.08
CA ARG A 81 -1.41 1.33 -9.72
C ARG A 81 0.09 1.26 -9.97
N VAL A 82 0.80 0.38 -9.25
CA VAL A 82 2.27 0.27 -9.33
C VAL A 82 2.69 -1.13 -9.79
N GLY A 83 2.13 -2.18 -9.19
CA GLY A 83 2.40 -3.58 -9.56
C GLY A 83 1.95 -3.91 -10.98
N HIS A 84 0.69 -3.69 -11.31
CA HIS A 84 0.13 -4.03 -12.62
C HIS A 84 0.87 -3.35 -13.79
N PRO A 85 1.18 -2.03 -13.77
CA PRO A 85 1.97 -1.44 -14.85
C PRO A 85 3.41 -1.96 -14.95
N TYR A 86 3.97 -2.47 -13.86
CA TYR A 86 5.26 -3.15 -13.88
C TYR A 86 5.13 -4.55 -14.52
N GLU A 87 4.09 -5.31 -14.16
CA GLU A 87 3.78 -6.63 -14.71
C GLU A 87 3.48 -6.56 -16.20
N ASP A 88 2.68 -5.58 -16.66
CA ASP A 88 2.41 -5.34 -18.09
C ASP A 88 3.71 -5.22 -18.90
N LYS A 89 4.72 -4.53 -18.34
CA LYS A 89 6.04 -4.39 -18.97
C LYS A 89 6.84 -5.70 -18.94
N GLN A 90 6.72 -6.49 -17.88
CA GLN A 90 7.40 -7.79 -17.81
C GLN A 90 6.76 -8.80 -18.76
N ILE A 91 5.43 -8.82 -18.87
CA ILE A 91 4.67 -9.65 -19.81
C ILE A 91 5.08 -9.32 -21.25
N ALA A 92 5.11 -8.04 -21.61
CA ALA A 92 5.54 -7.60 -22.95
C ALA A 92 7.00 -8.00 -23.27
N ARG A 93 7.85 -8.16 -22.24
CA ARG A 93 9.27 -8.50 -22.38
C ARG A 93 9.53 -10.01 -22.40
N SER A 94 8.86 -10.75 -21.55
CA SER A 94 9.20 -12.15 -21.20
C SER A 94 8.11 -13.15 -21.56
N GLY A 95 6.96 -12.68 -22.06
CA GLY A 95 5.74 -13.47 -22.17
C GLY A 95 5.00 -13.55 -20.83
N ASP A 96 3.76 -14.03 -20.89
CA ASP A 96 2.93 -14.35 -19.72
C ASP A 96 2.75 -15.87 -19.60
N VAL A 97 2.04 -16.32 -18.56
CA VAL A 97 1.55 -17.69 -18.45
C VAL A 97 0.58 -17.96 -19.61
N ASP A 98 0.91 -18.98 -20.42
CA ASP A 98 0.18 -19.37 -21.63
C ASP A 98 -1.33 -19.59 -21.42
N LEU A 99 -1.71 -20.20 -20.29
CA LEU A 99 -3.11 -20.46 -19.94
C LEU A 99 -3.95 -19.17 -19.86
N TYR A 100 -3.38 -18.01 -19.51
CA TYR A 100 -4.15 -16.76 -19.48
C TYR A 100 -4.70 -16.38 -20.86
N ALA A 101 -3.96 -16.69 -21.94
CA ALA A 101 -4.45 -16.48 -23.29
C ALA A 101 -5.61 -17.43 -23.65
N GLU A 102 -5.56 -18.69 -23.19
CA GLU A 102 -6.64 -19.66 -23.39
C GLU A 102 -7.94 -19.19 -22.70
N PHE A 103 -7.84 -18.79 -21.43
CA PHE A 103 -8.98 -18.26 -20.68
C PHE A 103 -9.54 -16.96 -21.28
N ALA A 104 -8.67 -16.05 -21.74
CA ALA A 104 -9.12 -14.83 -22.41
C ALA A 104 -9.94 -15.14 -23.67
N ALA A 105 -9.47 -16.09 -24.49
CA ALA A 105 -10.18 -16.52 -25.69
C ALA A 105 -11.50 -17.24 -25.39
N GLU A 106 -11.62 -17.94 -24.26
CA GLU A 106 -12.89 -18.51 -23.79
C GLU A 106 -13.90 -17.43 -23.41
N ILE A 107 -13.46 -16.41 -22.68
CA ILE A 107 -14.30 -15.31 -22.21
C ILE A 107 -14.83 -14.49 -23.39
N GLU A 108 -14.00 -14.22 -24.40
CA GLU A 108 -14.42 -13.47 -25.61
C GLU A 108 -15.50 -14.18 -26.44
N ARG A 109 -15.68 -15.50 -26.24
CA ARG A 109 -16.71 -16.30 -26.92
C ARG A 109 -18.06 -16.33 -26.19
N LEU A 110 -18.15 -15.81 -24.96
CA LEU A 110 -19.39 -15.69 -24.18
C LEU A 110 -20.23 -14.49 -24.63
#